data_AF-A0A6B3HMG1-F1
#
_entry.id   AF-A0A6B3HMG1-F1
#
_cell.length_a   1.000
_cell.length_b   1.000
_cell.length_c   1.000
_cell.angle_alpha   90.00
_cell.angle_beta   90.00
_cell.angle_gamma   90.00
#
_symmetry.space_group_name_H-M   'P 1'
#
loop_
_entity.id
_entity.type
_entity.pdbx_description
1 polymer ?
#
loop_
_entity_poly.entity_id
_entity_poly.type
_entity_poly.pdbx_seq_one_letter_code
_entity_poly.pdbx_strand_id
1 'polypeptide(L)'
;LVLVVQNAVSYQDLGVATSGATFFRSIGASFGVAIFGTVFTNRLTGQLESALAGRSVPPGADAERLAADPRAIQMLPADLRPSILNAYSTSITDVFLYAAPVVLVAFVLAWFLREDKLRGSVTAPDTSQTLASNPVERSSYDECARALSVLATREGRREIYEKITARAGYDLLPAASWLLLRIKRHGTVEPARLAEVTPVPLRVITDAARQVEGRGLARREGLQMILTDAGAEAVVKLSQAREDSLAELLGDWWGPERPTDLVKLVAELTAEV
;
A
#
# COMPACT_ATOMS: atom_id res chain seq x y z
N LEU A 1 -6.49 -11.19 -0.25
CA LEU A 1 -5.91 -11.46 -1.59
C LEU A 1 -5.36 -10.20 -2.25
N VAL A 2 -6.18 -9.17 -2.46
CA VAL A 2 -5.75 -7.94 -3.15
C VAL A 2 -4.54 -7.27 -2.48
N LEU A 3 -4.54 -7.12 -1.15
CA LEU A 3 -3.41 -6.54 -0.40
C LEU A 3 -2.10 -7.34 -0.51
N VAL A 4 -2.18 -8.67 -0.59
CA VAL A 4 -0.99 -9.54 -0.69
C VAL A 4 -0.39 -9.45 -2.10
N VAL A 5 -1.25 -9.49 -3.13
CA VAL A 5 -0.84 -9.31 -4.52
C VAL A 5 -0.25 -7.92 -4.73
N GLN A 6 -0.88 -6.88 -4.18
CA GLN A 6 -0.39 -5.50 -4.29
C GLN A 6 0.94 -5.25 -3.56
N ASN A 7 1.28 -6.06 -2.55
CA ASN A 7 2.53 -5.95 -1.82
C ASN A 7 3.69 -6.68 -2.51
N ALA A 8 3.40 -7.79 -3.18
CA ALA A 8 4.40 -8.69 -3.77
C ALA A 8 4.91 -8.27 -5.16
N VAL A 9 4.32 -7.25 -5.80
CA VAL A 9 4.75 -6.74 -7.11
C VAL A 9 5.22 -5.29 -7.06
N SER A 10 6.19 -4.97 -7.92
CA SER A 10 6.64 -3.60 -8.16
C SER A 10 5.48 -2.70 -8.60
N TYR A 11 5.55 -1.41 -8.24
CA TYR A 11 4.44 -0.46 -8.46
C TYR A 11 4.02 -0.35 -9.94
N GLN A 12 4.95 -0.59 -10.87
CA GLN A 12 4.73 -0.62 -12.32
C GLN A 12 3.82 -1.78 -12.77
N ASP A 13 3.83 -2.90 -12.04
CA ASP A 13 3.07 -4.11 -12.37
C ASP A 13 1.77 -4.23 -11.55
N LEU A 14 1.50 -3.25 -10.67
CA LEU A 14 0.35 -3.27 -9.75
C LEU A 14 -0.98 -3.38 -10.50
N GLY A 15 -1.09 -2.73 -11.66
CA GLY A 15 -2.27 -2.80 -12.53
C GLY A 15 -2.49 -4.19 -13.13
N VAL A 16 -1.43 -4.83 -13.60
CA VAL A 16 -1.46 -6.19 -14.17
C VAL A 16 -1.79 -7.21 -13.07
N ALA A 17 -1.17 -7.07 -11.89
CA ALA A 17 -1.38 -7.96 -10.77
C ALA A 17 -2.80 -7.85 -10.19
N THR A 18 -3.31 -6.62 -10.03
CA THR A 18 -4.67 -6.39 -9.52
C THR A 18 -5.74 -6.87 -10.52
N SER A 19 -5.53 -6.59 -11.81
CA SER A 19 -6.43 -7.05 -12.88
C SER A 19 -6.41 -8.56 -13.01
N GLY A 20 -5.22 -9.18 -12.95
CA GLY A 20 -5.04 -10.63 -12.95
C GLY A 20 -5.75 -11.29 -11.77
N ALA A 21 -5.55 -10.78 -10.55
CA ALA A 21 -6.23 -11.29 -9.36
C ALA A 21 -7.77 -11.18 -9.47
N THR A 22 -8.26 -10.07 -10.02
CA THR A 22 -9.70 -9.87 -10.25
C THR A 22 -10.24 -10.84 -11.30
N PHE A 23 -9.51 -11.04 -12.39
CA PHE A 23 -9.85 -11.96 -13.46
C PHE A 23 -9.90 -13.42 -12.97
N PHE A 24 -8.86 -13.89 -12.28
CA PHE A 24 -8.84 -15.22 -11.69
C PHE A 24 -9.94 -15.42 -10.65
N ARG A 25 -10.25 -14.39 -9.85
CA ARG A 25 -11.37 -14.44 -8.91
C ARG A 25 -12.71 -14.57 -9.63
N SER A 26 -12.93 -13.81 -10.70
CA SER A 26 -14.16 -13.89 -11.48
C SER A 26 -14.32 -15.25 -12.16
N ILE A 27 -13.24 -15.77 -12.74
CA ILE A 27 -13.18 -17.13 -13.31
C ILE A 27 -13.51 -18.15 -12.23
N GLY A 28 -12.81 -18.11 -11.09
CA GLY A 28 -13.01 -19.05 -9.99
C GLY A 28 -14.43 -19.01 -9.43
N ALA A 29 -15.05 -17.83 -9.34
CA ALA A 29 -16.44 -17.69 -8.89
C ALA A 29 -17.41 -18.35 -9.88
N SER A 30 -17.27 -18.09 -11.18
CA SER A 30 -18.13 -18.72 -12.20
C SER A 30 -17.97 -20.24 -12.24
N PHE A 31 -16.73 -20.74 -12.21
CA PHE A 31 -16.47 -22.19 -12.16
C PHE A 31 -17.00 -22.82 -10.88
N GLY A 32 -16.81 -22.17 -9.72
CA GLY A 32 -17.32 -22.65 -8.44
C GLY A 32 -18.83 -22.78 -8.43
N VAL A 33 -19.56 -21.75 -8.86
CA VAL A 33 -21.02 -21.78 -8.94
C VAL A 33 -21.50 -22.87 -9.89
N ALA A 34 -20.85 -23.04 -11.06
CA ALA A 34 -21.21 -24.08 -12.00
C ALA A 34 -21.02 -25.48 -11.42
N ILE A 35 -19.84 -25.79 -10.88
CA ILE A 35 -19.51 -27.13 -10.35
C ILE A 35 -20.39 -27.47 -9.14
N PHE A 36 -20.44 -26.57 -8.15
CA PHE A 36 -21.24 -26.83 -6.94
C PHE A 36 -22.75 -26.80 -7.23
N GLY A 37 -23.19 -25.99 -8.19
CA GLY A 37 -24.56 -26.02 -8.70
C GLY A 37 -24.91 -27.37 -9.34
N THR A 38 -24.03 -27.93 -10.17
CA THR A 38 -24.22 -29.28 -10.74
C THR A 38 -24.25 -30.35 -9.65
N VAL A 39 -23.34 -30.30 -8.67
CA VAL A 39 -23.36 -31.23 -7.54
C VAL A 39 -24.66 -31.12 -6.75
N PHE A 40 -25.11 -29.90 -6.46
CA PHE A 40 -26.37 -29.64 -5.77
C PHE A 40 -27.55 -30.24 -6.52
N THR A 41 -27.69 -29.93 -7.82
CA THR A 41 -28.81 -30.41 -8.63
C THR A 41 -28.81 -31.95 -8.71
N ASN A 42 -27.66 -32.57 -8.97
CA ASN A 42 -27.57 -34.03 -9.06
C ASN A 42 -27.92 -34.71 -7.73
N ARG A 43 -27.45 -34.15 -6.61
CA ARG A 43 -27.76 -34.66 -5.27
C ARG A 43 -29.23 -34.46 -4.92
N LEU A 44 -29.76 -33.28 -5.19
CA LEU A 44 -31.15 -32.95 -4.92
C LEU A 44 -32.10 -33.85 -5.71
N THR A 45 -31.88 -34.01 -7.02
CA THR A 45 -32.71 -34.90 -7.85
C THR A 45 -32.69 -36.33 -7.34
N GLY A 46 -31.51 -36.89 -7.04
CA GLY A 46 -31.41 -38.25 -6.50
C GLY A 46 -32.07 -38.41 -5.12
N GLN A 47 -31.96 -37.41 -4.24
CA GLN A 47 -32.64 -37.44 -2.95
C GLN A 47 -34.15 -37.28 -3.07
N LEU A 48 -34.64 -36.44 -4.00
CA LEU A 48 -36.05 -36.30 -4.29
C LEU A 48 -36.64 -37.60 -4.87
N GLU A 49 -35.95 -38.25 -5.81
CA GLU A 49 -36.35 -39.56 -6.33
C GLU A 49 -36.48 -40.59 -5.21
N SER A 50 -35.50 -40.65 -4.29
CA SER A 50 -35.56 -41.55 -3.13
C SER A 50 -36.70 -41.23 -2.16
N ALA A 51 -37.01 -39.95 -1.97
CA ALA A 51 -38.08 -39.49 -1.10
C ALA A 51 -39.49 -39.76 -1.68
N LEU A 52 -39.59 -39.80 -3.01
CA LEU A 52 -40.81 -40.06 -3.76
C LEU A 52 -41.00 -41.56 -4.10
N ALA A 53 -39.93 -42.36 -4.01
CA ALA A 53 -39.97 -43.79 -4.29
C ALA A 53 -41.03 -44.52 -3.45
N GLY A 54 -41.97 -45.20 -4.13
CA GLY A 54 -43.03 -45.98 -3.49
C GLY A 54 -44.19 -45.16 -2.93
N ARG A 55 -44.28 -43.85 -3.21
CA ARG A 55 -45.40 -42.99 -2.76
C ARG A 55 -46.28 -42.57 -3.94
N SER A 56 -47.58 -42.35 -3.71
CA SER A 56 -48.49 -41.84 -4.73
C SER A 56 -48.22 -40.34 -4.94
N VAL A 57 -47.57 -40.00 -6.05
CA VAL A 57 -47.24 -38.63 -6.40
C VAL A 57 -48.32 -38.06 -7.33
N PRO A 58 -48.78 -36.81 -7.14
CA PRO A 58 -49.71 -36.17 -8.08
C PRO A 58 -49.11 -36.09 -9.50
N PRO A 59 -49.92 -36.21 -10.56
CA PRO A 59 -49.43 -36.08 -11.93
C PRO A 59 -48.77 -34.71 -12.14
N GLY A 60 -47.48 -34.71 -12.49
CA GLY A 60 -46.68 -33.51 -12.76
C GLY A 60 -45.79 -33.02 -11.61
N ALA A 61 -45.72 -33.74 -10.49
CA ALA A 61 -44.80 -33.46 -9.37
C ALA A 61 -43.57 -34.40 -9.38
N ASP A 62 -42.88 -34.45 -10.52
CA ASP A 62 -41.67 -35.25 -10.70
C ASP A 62 -40.46 -34.60 -10.00
N ALA A 63 -39.46 -35.40 -9.65
CA ALA A 63 -38.26 -34.95 -8.93
C ALA A 63 -37.54 -33.77 -9.64
N GLU A 64 -37.50 -33.81 -10.97
CA GLU A 64 -36.87 -32.78 -11.80
C GLU A 64 -37.58 -31.43 -11.74
N ARG A 65 -38.93 -31.44 -11.71
CA ARG A 65 -39.75 -30.24 -11.54
C ARG A 65 -39.65 -29.67 -10.14
N LEU A 66 -39.63 -30.54 -9.14
CA LEU A 66 -39.49 -30.13 -7.74
C LEU A 66 -38.11 -29.55 -7.44
N ALA A 67 -37.05 -30.04 -8.11
CA ALA A 67 -35.72 -29.46 -8.03
C ALA A 67 -35.65 -28.06 -8.67
N ALA A 68 -36.35 -27.85 -9.79
CA ALA A 68 -36.33 -26.60 -10.54
C ALA A 68 -37.23 -25.49 -9.95
N ASP A 69 -38.39 -25.86 -9.38
CA ASP A 69 -39.34 -24.90 -8.81
C ASP A 69 -39.72 -25.24 -7.35
N PRO A 70 -39.10 -24.56 -6.36
CA PRO A 70 -39.43 -24.73 -4.95
C PRO A 70 -40.88 -24.34 -4.59
N ARG A 71 -41.56 -23.54 -5.43
CA ARG A 71 -42.95 -23.15 -5.18
C ARG A 71 -43.92 -24.33 -5.36
N ALA A 72 -43.55 -25.29 -6.21
CA ALA A 72 -44.32 -26.52 -6.40
C ALA A 72 -44.41 -27.35 -5.10
N ILE A 73 -43.48 -27.17 -4.16
CA ILE A 73 -43.49 -27.83 -2.84
C ILE A 73 -44.73 -27.45 -2.01
N GLN A 74 -45.25 -26.24 -2.17
CA GLN A 74 -46.43 -25.77 -1.42
C GLN A 74 -47.72 -26.44 -1.89
N MET A 75 -47.76 -26.93 -3.13
CA MET A 75 -48.90 -27.63 -3.72
C MET A 75 -48.93 -29.12 -3.35
N LEU A 76 -47.88 -29.65 -2.70
CA LEU A 76 -47.85 -31.04 -2.27
C LEU A 76 -48.67 -31.29 -0.97
N PRO A 77 -49.20 -32.52 -0.83
CA PRO A 77 -49.78 -33.01 0.43
C PRO A 77 -48.83 -32.78 1.61
N ALA A 78 -49.39 -32.47 2.78
CA ALA A 78 -48.61 -32.17 3.99
C ALA A 78 -47.65 -33.31 4.37
N ASP A 79 -47.98 -34.55 4.03
CA ASP A 79 -47.21 -35.75 4.36
C ASP A 79 -45.89 -35.88 3.56
N LEU A 80 -45.77 -35.20 2.41
CA LEU A 80 -44.57 -35.27 1.54
C LEU A 80 -43.59 -34.11 1.79
N ARG A 81 -44.06 -32.97 2.30
CA ARG A 81 -43.23 -31.78 2.52
C ARG A 81 -42.02 -32.01 3.43
N PRO A 82 -42.12 -32.74 4.57
CA PRO A 82 -40.97 -32.96 5.45
C PRO A 82 -39.86 -33.75 4.76
N SER A 83 -40.22 -34.72 3.91
CA SER A 83 -39.26 -35.55 3.19
C SER A 83 -38.53 -34.74 2.11
N ILE A 84 -39.24 -33.86 1.42
CA ILE A 84 -38.66 -32.94 0.42
C ILE A 84 -37.74 -31.91 1.10
N LEU A 85 -38.17 -31.29 2.20
CA LEU A 85 -37.33 -30.35 2.94
C LEU A 85 -36.06 -31.01 3.47
N ASN A 86 -36.16 -32.27 3.93
CA ASN A 86 -35.00 -33.05 4.33
C ASN A 86 -34.06 -33.33 3.15
N ALA A 87 -34.60 -33.61 1.96
CA ALA A 87 -33.81 -33.78 0.74
C ALA A 87 -33.04 -32.50 0.36
N TYR A 88 -33.68 -31.33 0.46
CA TYR A 88 -33.02 -30.03 0.28
C TYR A 88 -31.91 -29.80 1.31
N SER A 89 -32.21 -29.97 2.59
CA SER A 89 -31.27 -29.76 3.69
C SER A 89 -30.02 -30.65 3.56
N THR A 90 -30.23 -31.93 3.27
CA THR A 90 -29.15 -32.90 3.12
C THR A 90 -28.34 -32.61 1.84
N SER A 91 -28.99 -32.23 0.74
CA SER A 91 -28.28 -31.87 -0.51
C SER A 91 -27.42 -30.60 -0.35
N ILE A 92 -27.90 -29.59 0.39
CA ILE A 92 -27.10 -28.41 0.74
C ILE A 92 -25.91 -28.82 1.60
N THR A 93 -26.14 -29.67 2.59
CA THR A 93 -25.09 -30.17 3.49
C THR A 93 -24.02 -30.95 2.72
N ASP A 94 -24.43 -31.80 1.77
CA ASP A 94 -23.53 -32.52 0.87
C ASP A 94 -22.63 -31.55 0.09
N VAL A 95 -23.19 -30.46 -0.46
CA VAL A 95 -22.41 -29.44 -1.18
C VAL A 95 -21.34 -28.81 -0.29
N PHE A 96 -21.67 -28.45 0.95
CA PHE A 96 -20.69 -27.94 1.91
C PHE A 96 -19.60 -28.97 2.23
N LEU A 97 -19.98 -30.25 2.34
CA LEU A 97 -19.04 -31.34 2.62
C LEU A 97 -18.08 -31.57 1.44
N TYR A 98 -18.55 -31.38 0.21
CA TYR A 98 -17.70 -31.37 -0.99
C TYR A 98 -16.84 -30.11 -1.14
N ALA A 99 -17.32 -28.96 -0.65
CA ALA A 99 -16.54 -27.73 -0.65
C ALA A 99 -15.41 -27.73 0.39
N ALA A 100 -15.61 -28.41 1.53
CA ALA A 100 -14.63 -28.49 2.62
C ALA A 100 -13.21 -28.93 2.19
N PRO A 101 -12.99 -30.01 1.43
CA PRO A 101 -11.65 -30.38 0.98
C PRO A 101 -11.04 -29.35 0.03
N VAL A 102 -11.83 -28.69 -0.81
CA VAL A 102 -11.35 -27.62 -1.71
C VAL A 102 -10.84 -26.43 -0.90
N VAL A 103 -11.59 -26.02 0.13
CA VAL A 103 -11.18 -24.95 1.06
C VAL A 103 -9.95 -25.36 1.86
N LEU A 104 -9.87 -26.61 2.31
CA LEU A 104 -8.70 -27.13 3.02
C LEU A 104 -7.43 -27.08 2.14
N VAL A 105 -7.53 -27.45 0.86
CA VAL A 105 -6.41 -27.33 -0.09
C VAL A 105 -6.01 -25.87 -0.28
N ALA A 106 -6.98 -24.96 -0.46
CA ALA A 106 -6.70 -23.53 -0.57
C ALA A 106 -6.02 -22.97 0.70
N PHE A 107 -6.44 -23.44 1.87
CA PHE A 107 -5.85 -23.08 3.16
C PHE A 107 -4.41 -23.59 3.28
N VAL A 108 -4.14 -24.84 2.90
CA VAL A 108 -2.78 -25.39 2.89
C VAL A 108 -1.89 -24.63 1.91
N LEU A 109 -2.39 -24.30 0.71
CA LEU A 109 -1.65 -23.47 -0.25
C LEU A 109 -1.35 -22.07 0.29
N ALA A 110 -2.25 -21.49 1.10
CA ALA A 110 -2.02 -20.20 1.73
C ALA A 110 -0.82 -20.22 2.70
N TRP A 111 -0.48 -21.37 3.31
CA TRP A 111 0.73 -21.49 4.13
C TRP A 111 2.04 -21.38 3.32
N PHE A 112 2.00 -21.67 2.02
CA PHE A 112 3.17 -21.54 1.15
C PHE A 112 3.32 -20.13 0.57
N LEU A 113 2.38 -19.22 0.83
CA LEU A 113 2.53 -17.82 0.46
C LEU A 113 3.61 -17.17 1.32
N ARG A 114 4.64 -16.66 0.67
CA ARG A 114 5.75 -15.96 1.30
C ARG A 114 5.26 -14.59 1.80
N GLU A 115 5.43 -14.33 3.09
CA GLU A 115 5.05 -13.05 3.70
C GLU A 115 6.15 -12.01 3.43
N ASP A 116 5.89 -11.05 2.54
CA ASP A 116 6.74 -9.88 2.34
C ASP A 116 6.32 -8.75 3.29
N LYS A 117 7.30 -8.03 3.87
CA LYS A 117 7.05 -6.98 4.88
C LYS A 117 6.12 -5.90 4.32
N LEU A 118 5.04 -5.59 5.06
CA LEU A 118 4.11 -4.50 4.73
C LEU A 118 4.85 -3.17 4.51
N ARG A 119 4.77 -2.62 3.28
CA ARG A 119 5.13 -1.23 3.04
C ARG A 119 4.10 -0.34 3.77
N GLY A 120 4.55 0.41 4.77
CA GLY A 120 3.73 1.17 5.73
C GLY A 120 2.94 2.36 5.17
N SER A 121 2.58 2.37 3.88
CA SER A 121 1.92 3.51 3.21
C SER A 121 0.58 3.17 2.54
N VAL A 122 -0.01 2.01 2.87
CA VAL A 122 -1.31 1.60 2.33
C VAL A 122 -2.39 1.75 3.39
N THR A 123 -3.15 2.84 3.33
CA THR A 123 -4.46 2.96 3.97
C THR A 123 -5.32 1.80 3.47
N ALA A 124 -5.75 0.92 4.36
CA ALA A 124 -6.56 -0.25 4.02
C ALA A 124 -7.85 0.17 3.32
N PRO A 125 -8.16 -0.33 2.11
CA PRO A 125 -9.49 -0.19 1.54
C PRO A 125 -10.46 -1.02 2.37
N ASP A 126 -11.64 -0.46 2.62
CA ASP A 126 -12.70 -1.08 3.38
C ASP A 126 -13.11 -2.43 2.73
N THR A 127 -13.21 -3.49 3.53
CA THR A 127 -13.31 -4.89 3.03
C THR A 127 -14.67 -5.16 2.35
N SER A 128 -15.59 -4.19 2.38
CA SER A 128 -16.96 -4.28 1.88
C SER A 128 -17.20 -3.66 0.49
N GLN A 129 -16.21 -3.01 -0.14
CA GLN A 129 -16.43 -2.35 -1.43
C GLN A 129 -16.18 -3.30 -2.62
N THR A 130 -17.28 -3.84 -3.17
CA THR A 130 -17.33 -4.62 -4.42
C THR A 130 -17.30 -3.77 -5.69
N LEU A 131 -16.97 -2.48 -5.61
CA LEU A 131 -16.79 -1.62 -6.78
C LEU A 131 -15.32 -1.21 -6.88
N ALA A 132 -14.78 -1.36 -8.09
CA ALA A 132 -13.43 -1.03 -8.49
C ALA A 132 -12.81 0.07 -7.62
N SER A 133 -11.81 -0.29 -6.80
CA SER A 133 -10.86 0.72 -6.35
C SER A 133 -10.27 1.31 -7.61
N ASN A 134 -10.61 2.57 -7.85
CA ASN A 134 -9.95 3.43 -8.82
C ASN A 134 -8.45 3.13 -8.75
N PRO A 135 -7.76 2.79 -9.86
CA PRO A 135 -6.32 2.64 -9.82
C PRO A 135 -5.78 3.92 -9.20
N VAL A 136 -5.01 3.79 -8.11
CA VAL A 136 -4.39 4.96 -7.49
C VAL A 136 -3.29 5.41 -8.44
N GLU A 137 -3.67 6.11 -9.51
CA GLU A 137 -2.85 7.12 -10.13
C GLU A 137 -2.58 8.15 -9.03
N ARG A 138 -1.55 7.91 -8.21
CA ARG A 138 -1.01 9.00 -7.38
C ARG A 138 -0.44 9.98 -8.38
N SER A 139 -1.12 11.12 -8.52
CA SER A 139 -0.62 12.19 -9.37
C SER A 139 0.71 12.69 -8.79
N SER A 140 1.60 13.22 -9.63
CA SER A 140 2.84 13.86 -9.16
C SER A 140 2.58 14.89 -8.05
N TYR A 141 1.39 15.50 -8.05
CA TYR A 141 0.93 16.42 -7.01
C TYR A 141 0.76 15.75 -5.65
N ASP A 142 0.15 14.56 -5.57
CA ASP A 142 -0.12 13.87 -4.31
C ASP A 142 1.17 13.37 -3.64
N GLU A 143 2.12 12.88 -4.44
CA GLU A 143 3.41 12.42 -3.93
C GLU A 143 4.27 13.61 -3.45
N CYS A 144 4.21 14.73 -4.16
CA CYS A 144 4.82 15.98 -3.71
C CYS A 144 4.16 16.52 -2.45
N ALA A 145 2.83 16.48 -2.34
CA ALA A 145 2.09 16.87 -1.14
C ALA A 145 2.47 15.98 0.07
N ARG A 146 2.72 14.68 -0.17
CA ARG A 146 3.23 13.76 0.85
C ARG A 146 4.66 14.09 1.27
N ALA A 147 5.58 14.29 0.32
CA ALA A 147 6.96 14.68 0.65
C ALA A 147 6.99 16.03 1.40
N LEU A 148 6.12 16.96 0.99
CA LEU A 148 5.92 18.24 1.64
C LEU A 148 5.36 18.12 3.05
N SER A 149 4.40 17.22 3.30
CA SER A 149 3.84 17.04 4.64
C SER A 149 4.89 16.53 5.63
N VAL A 150 5.81 15.65 5.17
CA VAL A 150 6.97 15.23 5.96
C VAL A 150 7.87 16.44 6.27
N LEU A 151 8.22 17.23 5.25
CA LEU A 151 9.07 18.42 5.38
C LEU A 151 8.42 19.59 6.14
N ALA A 152 7.09 19.64 6.21
CA ALA A 152 6.35 20.68 6.92
C ALA A 152 6.58 20.58 8.44
N THR A 153 6.76 19.37 8.95
CA THR A 153 7.01 19.14 10.38
C THR A 153 8.45 19.46 10.79
N ARG A 154 8.64 19.98 12.01
CA ARG A 154 9.99 20.22 12.56
C ARG A 154 10.78 18.91 12.72
N GLU A 155 10.11 17.84 13.13
CA GLU A 155 10.74 16.53 13.32
C GLU A 155 11.16 15.89 11.99
N GLY A 156 10.30 15.94 10.97
CA GLY A 156 10.65 15.42 9.65
C GLY A 156 11.84 16.13 9.03
N ARG A 157 11.96 17.46 9.17
CA ARG A 157 13.17 18.19 8.76
C ARG A 157 14.41 17.71 9.52
N ARG A 158 14.30 17.50 10.83
CA ARG A 158 15.42 17.04 11.67
C ARG A 158 15.91 15.66 11.22
N GLU A 159 14.99 14.71 11.05
CA GLU A 159 15.28 13.33 10.64
C GLU A 159 15.94 13.28 9.24
N ILE A 160 15.48 14.11 8.31
CA ILE A 160 16.09 14.21 6.97
C ILE A 160 17.54 14.68 7.06
N TYR A 161 17.82 15.73 7.85
CA TYR A 161 19.20 16.20 8.01
C TYR A 161 20.08 15.22 8.80
N GLU A 162 19.53 14.43 9.73
CA GLU A 162 20.25 13.31 10.35
C GLU A 162 20.67 12.27 9.30
N LYS A 163 19.74 11.83 8.44
CA LYS A 163 20.02 10.87 7.37
C LYS A 163 21.05 11.40 6.37
N ILE A 164 20.91 12.65 5.94
CA ILE A 164 21.87 13.29 5.02
C ILE A 164 23.27 13.31 5.63
N THR A 165 23.38 13.67 6.91
CA THR A 165 24.66 13.79 7.60
C THR A 165 25.35 12.42 7.75
N ALA A 166 24.59 11.41 8.18
CA ALA A 166 25.08 10.05 8.31
C ALA A 166 25.51 9.47 6.96
N ARG A 167 24.73 9.68 5.90
CA ARG A 167 25.01 9.20 4.54
C ARG A 167 26.25 9.88 3.93
N ALA A 168 26.48 11.15 4.24
CA ALA A 168 27.70 11.85 3.84
C ALA A 168 28.95 11.40 4.62
N GLY A 169 28.80 10.54 5.62
CA GLY A 169 29.90 9.99 6.42
C GLY A 169 30.43 10.97 7.48
N TYR A 170 29.61 11.93 7.90
CA TYR A 170 30.00 12.93 8.89
C TYR A 170 29.30 12.70 10.22
N ASP A 171 30.04 12.90 11.32
CA ASP A 171 29.50 12.98 12.67
C ASP A 171 29.32 14.45 13.07
N LEU A 172 28.26 15.05 12.50
CA LEU A 172 27.88 16.44 12.68
C LEU A 172 26.44 16.53 13.21
N LEU A 173 26.15 17.63 13.91
CA LEU A 173 24.78 17.97 14.25
C LEU A 173 23.98 18.19 12.95
N PRO A 174 22.69 17.80 12.89
CA PRO A 174 21.85 18.04 11.72
C PRO A 174 21.83 19.53 11.30
N ALA A 175 21.82 20.41 12.30
CA ALA A 175 21.89 21.85 12.10
C ALA A 175 23.25 22.33 11.57
N ALA A 176 24.36 21.64 11.85
CA ALA A 176 25.68 21.97 11.32
C ALA A 176 25.77 21.63 9.82
N SER A 177 25.28 20.46 9.42
CA SER A 177 25.15 20.09 8.01
C SER A 177 24.22 21.04 7.24
N TRP A 178 23.08 21.41 7.84
CA TRP A 178 22.18 22.42 7.30
C TRP A 178 22.88 23.78 7.12
N LEU A 179 23.66 24.21 8.11
CA LEU A 179 24.38 25.48 8.08
C LEU A 179 25.46 25.52 6.99
N LEU A 180 26.23 24.43 6.81
CA LEU A 180 27.21 24.32 5.72
C LEU A 180 26.56 24.43 4.33
N LEU A 181 25.44 23.73 4.14
CA LEU A 181 24.67 23.81 2.90
C LEU A 181 24.09 25.22 2.68
N ARG A 182 23.78 25.95 3.75
CA ARG A 182 23.33 27.34 3.69
C ARG A 182 24.47 28.29 3.31
N ILE A 183 25.67 28.10 3.85
CA ILE A 183 26.85 28.88 3.48
C ILE A 183 27.20 28.65 2.01
N LYS A 184 27.11 27.41 1.50
CA LYS A 184 27.27 27.13 0.06
C LYS A 184 26.33 27.95 -0.80
N ARG A 185 25.05 28.04 -0.40
CA ARG A 185 24.01 28.69 -1.20
C ARG A 185 24.14 30.21 -1.23
N HIS A 186 24.47 30.82 -0.08
CA HIS A 186 24.51 32.28 0.07
C HIS A 186 25.92 32.87 0.02
N GLY A 187 26.95 32.02 -0.09
CA GLY A 187 28.37 32.38 0.00
C GLY A 187 28.83 32.62 1.44
N THR A 188 28.08 33.45 2.18
CA THR A 188 28.33 33.75 3.60
C THR A 188 27.04 33.72 4.39
N VAL A 189 27.12 33.46 5.70
CA VAL A 189 25.94 33.46 6.56
C VAL A 189 26.27 34.05 7.92
N GLU A 190 25.36 34.88 8.43
CA GLU A 190 25.43 35.42 9.79
C GLU A 190 24.49 34.63 10.71
N PRO A 191 25.00 33.89 11.72
CA PRO A 191 24.19 33.03 12.57
C PRO A 191 23.02 33.75 13.28
N ALA A 192 23.24 34.99 13.74
CA ALA A 192 22.24 35.77 14.45
C ALA A 192 21.07 36.15 13.52
N ARG A 193 21.40 36.71 12.35
CA ARG A 193 20.42 37.04 11.31
C ARG A 193 19.66 35.82 10.81
N LEU A 194 20.33 34.67 10.71
CA LEU A 194 19.70 33.42 10.28
C LEU A 194 18.62 32.94 11.25
N ALA A 195 18.79 33.18 12.56
CA ALA A 195 17.78 32.86 13.57
C ALA A 195 16.52 33.74 13.47
N GLU A 196 16.64 34.93 12.90
CA GLU A 196 15.50 35.85 12.68
C GLU A 196 14.66 35.44 11.48
N VAL A 197 15.30 34.90 10.43
CA VAL A 197 14.64 34.57 9.16
C VAL A 197 14.25 33.10 9.02
N THR A 198 14.62 32.24 9.97
CA THR A 198 14.32 30.80 9.92
C THR A 198 13.61 30.33 11.19
N PRO A 199 12.81 29.25 11.13
CA PRO A 199 12.14 28.70 12.31
C PRO A 199 13.08 27.94 13.27
N VAL A 200 14.40 28.03 13.07
CA VAL A 200 15.43 27.31 13.84
C VAL A 200 15.86 28.18 15.04
N PRO A 201 15.77 27.67 16.29
CA PRO A 201 16.15 28.45 17.47
C PRO A 201 17.62 28.88 17.44
N LEU A 202 17.92 30.12 17.87
CA LEU A 202 19.28 30.67 17.89
C LEU A 202 20.30 29.75 18.59
N ARG A 203 19.91 29.08 19.69
CA ARG A 203 20.78 28.11 20.40
C ARG A 203 21.27 26.99 19.47
N VAL A 204 20.38 26.46 18.63
CA VAL A 204 20.69 25.35 17.71
C VAL A 204 21.65 25.82 16.61
N ILE A 205 21.44 27.03 16.09
CA ILE A 205 22.33 27.64 15.09
C ILE A 205 23.69 27.95 15.71
N THR A 206 23.73 28.41 16.96
CA THR A 206 24.97 28.75 17.66
C THR A 206 25.80 27.50 17.96
N ASP A 207 25.17 26.41 18.40
CA ASP A 207 25.86 25.13 18.63
C ASP A 207 26.36 24.51 17.32
N ALA A 208 25.56 24.61 16.25
CA ALA A 208 25.98 24.24 14.91
C ALA A 208 27.21 25.05 14.46
N ALA A 209 27.15 26.39 14.57
CA ALA A 209 28.26 27.28 14.22
C ALA A 209 29.53 26.94 15.01
N ARG A 210 29.42 26.70 16.32
CA ARG A 210 30.55 26.27 17.15
C ARG A 210 31.16 24.96 16.66
N GLN A 211 30.32 24.00 16.25
CA GLN A 211 30.80 22.71 15.75
C GLN A 211 31.51 22.83 14.40
N VAL A 212 30.95 23.57 13.43
CA VAL A 212 31.61 23.74 12.12
C VAL A 212 32.89 24.57 12.19
N GLU A 213 32.94 25.57 13.08
CA GLU A 213 34.18 26.30 13.37
C GLU A 213 35.22 25.39 14.05
N GLY A 214 34.82 24.66 15.09
CA GLY A 214 35.73 23.77 15.83
C GLY A 214 36.26 22.59 14.99
N ARG A 215 35.51 22.15 13.97
CA ARG A 215 35.94 21.14 12.98
C ARG A 215 36.73 21.74 11.81
N GLY A 216 36.92 23.06 11.77
CA GLY A 216 37.61 23.74 10.67
C GLY A 216 36.88 23.68 9.34
N LEU A 217 35.56 23.45 9.33
CA LEU A 217 34.71 23.39 8.13
C LEU A 217 34.19 24.77 7.72
N ALA A 218 34.08 25.68 8.67
CA ALA A 218 33.78 27.09 8.41
C ALA A 218 34.70 27.97 9.25
N ARG A 219 34.99 29.17 8.77
CA ARG A 219 35.73 30.19 9.52
C ARG A 219 34.86 31.43 9.68
N ARG A 220 35.07 32.14 10.78
CA ARG A 220 34.37 33.40 11.08
C ARG A 220 35.16 34.59 10.57
N GLU A 221 34.52 35.44 9.78
CA GLU A 221 35.01 36.74 9.33
C GLU A 221 34.05 37.82 9.84
N GLY A 222 34.39 38.42 10.99
CA GLY A 222 33.51 39.33 11.70
C GLY A 222 32.24 38.63 12.21
N LEU A 223 31.08 39.04 11.72
CA LEU A 223 29.78 38.43 12.05
C LEU A 223 29.40 37.28 11.10
N GLN A 224 30.08 37.19 9.96
CA GLN A 224 29.78 36.22 8.91
C GLN A 224 30.62 34.95 9.06
N MET A 225 30.08 33.84 8.58
CA MET A 225 30.82 32.59 8.42
C MET A 225 30.96 32.24 6.95
N ILE A 226 32.15 31.76 6.60
CA ILE A 226 32.54 31.37 5.24
C ILE A 226 33.09 29.95 5.28
N LEU A 227 32.88 29.17 4.21
CA LEU A 227 33.44 27.82 4.10
C LEU A 227 34.96 27.88 4.00
N THR A 228 35.62 26.91 4.65
CA THR A 228 37.02 26.58 4.38
C THR A 228 37.11 25.59 3.22
N ASP A 229 38.32 25.26 2.77
CA ASP A 229 38.52 24.22 1.74
C ASP A 229 37.96 22.85 2.18
N ALA A 230 38.21 22.47 3.44
CA ALA A 230 37.62 21.26 4.04
C ALA A 230 36.08 21.34 4.12
N GLY A 231 35.55 22.53 4.41
CA GLY A 231 34.12 22.80 4.36
C GLY A 231 33.51 22.62 2.98
N ALA A 232 34.20 23.10 1.94
CA ALA A 232 33.76 22.98 0.57
C ALA A 232 33.68 21.50 0.14
N GLU A 233 34.67 20.68 0.50
CA GLU A 233 34.64 19.22 0.26
C GLU A 233 33.49 18.53 1.02
N ALA A 234 33.27 18.89 2.28
CA ALA A 234 32.16 18.37 3.08
C ALA A 234 30.81 18.71 2.45
N VAL A 235 30.67 19.94 1.98
CA VAL A 235 29.46 20.41 1.30
C VAL A 235 29.18 19.65 0.00
N VAL A 236 30.20 19.25 -0.76
CA VAL A 236 29.99 18.42 -1.97
C VAL A 236 29.34 17.09 -1.59
N LYS A 237 29.89 16.38 -0.59
CA LYS A 237 29.32 15.12 -0.09
C LYS A 237 27.92 15.30 0.50
N LEU A 238 27.70 16.35 1.28
CA LEU A 238 26.40 16.69 1.85
C LEU A 238 25.36 17.03 0.77
N SER A 239 25.78 17.68 -0.32
CA SER A 239 24.88 18.02 -1.43
C SER A 239 24.43 16.75 -2.16
N GLN A 240 25.36 15.83 -2.43
CA GLN A 240 25.03 14.53 -3.04
C GLN A 240 24.11 13.71 -2.13
N ALA A 241 24.43 13.62 -0.84
CA ALA A 241 23.60 12.90 0.12
C ALA A 241 22.19 13.50 0.24
N ARG A 242 22.07 14.84 0.11
CA ARG A 242 20.76 15.52 0.08
C ARG A 242 19.95 15.15 -1.15
N GLU A 243 20.56 15.12 -2.34
CA GLU A 243 19.89 14.71 -3.57
C GLU A 243 19.40 13.26 -3.47
N ASP A 244 20.24 12.36 -2.97
CA ASP A 244 19.88 10.96 -2.74
C ASP A 244 18.72 10.81 -1.72
N SER A 245 18.74 11.57 -0.62
CA SER A 245 17.66 11.53 0.37
C SER A 245 16.35 12.10 -0.18
N LEU A 246 16.40 13.14 -1.02
CA LEU A 246 15.22 13.65 -1.72
C LEU A 246 14.69 12.65 -2.75
N ALA A 247 15.58 11.95 -3.46
CA ALA A 247 15.23 10.86 -4.36
C ALA A 247 14.48 9.75 -3.63
N GLU A 248 14.99 9.32 -2.48
CA GLU A 248 14.36 8.29 -1.64
C GLU A 248 12.98 8.74 -1.12
N LEU A 249 12.85 10.02 -0.74
CA LEU A 249 11.58 10.60 -0.33
C LEU A 249 10.55 10.66 -1.46
N LEU A 250 10.98 10.72 -2.73
CA LEU A 250 10.11 10.76 -3.89
C LEU A 250 9.91 9.36 -4.54
N GLY A 251 10.68 8.37 -4.10
CA GLY A 251 10.57 6.97 -4.51
C GLY A 251 10.74 6.76 -6.02
N ASP A 252 9.87 5.92 -6.60
CA ASP A 252 9.92 5.52 -8.02
C ASP A 252 9.70 6.69 -9.01
N TRP A 253 9.29 7.86 -8.52
CA TRP A 253 9.08 9.06 -9.34
C TRP A 253 10.35 9.88 -9.58
N TRP A 254 11.46 9.52 -8.93
CA TRP A 254 12.75 10.18 -9.13
C TRP A 254 13.65 9.37 -10.07
N GLY A 255 13.61 9.70 -11.37
CA GLY A 255 14.39 9.03 -12.41
C GLY A 255 14.72 9.94 -13.62
N PRO A 256 15.43 9.42 -14.64
CA PRO A 256 15.81 10.17 -15.83
C PRO A 256 14.61 10.65 -16.67
N GLU A 257 13.45 9.99 -16.57
CA GLU A 257 12.18 10.38 -17.22
C GLU A 257 11.23 11.16 -16.30
N ARG A 258 11.74 11.79 -15.23
CA ARG A 258 10.91 12.55 -14.29
C ARG A 258 10.18 13.71 -14.99
N PRO A 259 8.90 13.98 -14.63
CA PRO A 259 8.17 15.13 -15.15
C PRO A 259 8.90 16.44 -14.81
N THR A 260 8.97 17.37 -15.78
CA THR A 260 9.62 18.67 -15.62
C THR A 260 9.07 19.47 -14.43
N ASP A 261 7.79 19.29 -14.11
CA ASP A 261 7.11 19.96 -13.01
C ASP A 261 7.61 19.48 -11.64
N LEU A 262 7.98 18.20 -11.51
CA LEU A 262 8.57 17.64 -10.29
C LEU A 262 9.97 18.24 -10.05
N VAL A 263 10.75 18.45 -11.11
CA VAL A 263 12.07 19.08 -11.04
C VAL A 263 11.97 20.54 -10.61
N LYS A 264 11.04 21.29 -11.21
CA LYS A 264 10.78 22.69 -10.85
C LYS A 264 10.30 22.81 -9.41
N LEU A 265 9.35 21.96 -9.00
CA LEU A 265 8.80 21.98 -7.65
C LEU A 265 9.85 21.60 -6.60
N VAL A 266 10.67 20.58 -6.83
CA VAL A 266 11.79 20.26 -5.92
C VAL A 266 12.77 21.42 -5.84
N ALA A 267 13.07 22.10 -6.97
CA ALA A 267 13.91 23.29 -6.94
C ALA A 267 13.28 24.43 -6.12
N GLU A 268 11.97 24.67 -6.24
CA GLU A 268 11.22 25.66 -5.45
C GLU A 268 11.19 25.31 -3.95
N LEU A 269 10.94 24.05 -3.60
CA LEU A 269 10.93 23.57 -2.21
C LEU A 269 12.31 23.59 -1.57
N THR A 270 13.34 23.34 -2.36
CA THR A 270 14.75 23.51 -1.96
C THR A 270 15.09 25.00 -1.83
N ALA A 271 14.38 25.87 -2.55
CA ALA A 271 14.56 27.31 -2.51
C ALA A 271 13.89 27.99 -1.32
N GLU A 272 12.74 27.50 -0.84
CA GLU A 272 11.87 28.19 0.14
C GLU A 272 11.92 27.74 1.63
N VAL A 273 12.98 27.06 2.07
CA VAL A 273 13.20 26.79 3.52
C VAL A 273 14.56 27.28 3.97
#